data_AF-A0A7X2MHW0-F1
#
_entry.id   AF-A0A7X2MHW0-F1
#
_cell.length_a   1.000
_cell.length_b   1.000
_cell.length_c   1.000
_cell.angle_alpha   90.00
_cell.angle_beta   90.00
_cell.angle_gamma   90.00
#
_symmetry.space_group_name_H-M   'P 1'
#
loop_
_entity.id
_entity.type
_entity.pdbx_description
1 polymer ?
#
loop_
_entity_poly.entity_id
_entity_poly.type
_entity_poly.pdbx_seq_one_letter_code
_entity_poly.pdbx_strand_id
1 'polypeptide(L)' 'MNRIFQDNIQYSFECRNVIDSLSNKYNAFDIIRILGITYDNAIEESLELGDEARIDTMVYRENGELEIEIKNRCRI' A
#
# COMPACT_ATOMS: atom_id res chain seq x y z
N MET A 1 5.31 6.31 -4.31
CA MET A 1 4.24 6.68 -5.28
C MET A 1 4.77 7.23 -6.60
N ASN A 2 5.70 8.18 -6.64
CA ASN A 2 6.26 8.67 -7.93
C ASN A 2 6.89 7.53 -8.76
N ARG A 3 7.62 6.61 -8.10
CA ARG A 3 8.19 5.41 -8.74
C ARG A 3 7.16 4.49 -9.39
N ILE A 4 6.07 4.14 -8.71
CA ILE A 4 4.99 3.28 -9.27
C ILE A 4 4.50 3.82 -10.62
N PHE A 5 4.32 5.14 -10.72
CA PHE A 5 3.92 5.80 -11.96
C PHE A 5 5.04 5.81 -13.01
N GLN A 6 6.28 6.10 -12.61
CA GLN A 6 7.44 6.14 -13.51
C GLN A 6 7.76 4.77 -14.11
N ASP A 7 7.59 3.71 -13.32
CA ASP A 7 7.87 2.33 -13.68
C ASP A 7 6.68 1.64 -14.37
N ASN A 8 5.60 2.40 -14.65
CA ASN A 8 4.39 1.93 -15.31
C ASN A 8 3.72 0.70 -14.64
N ILE A 9 3.88 0.57 -13.33
CA ILE A 9 3.29 -0.52 -12.55
C ILE A 9 1.81 -0.23 -12.35
N GLN A 10 0.94 -1.20 -12.64
CA GLN A 10 -0.49 -1.04 -12.39
C GLN A 10 -0.76 -0.95 -10.88
N TYR A 11 -1.70 -0.10 -10.48
CA TYR A 11 -2.06 -0.01 -9.07
C TYR A 11 -3.54 0.30 -8.81
N SER A 12 -3.99 0.04 -7.59
CA SER A 12 -5.20 0.68 -7.03
C SER A 12 -4.97 1.08 -5.58
N PHE A 13 -5.74 2.07 -5.16
CA PHE A 13 -5.84 2.48 -3.78
C PHE A 13 -7.32 2.57 -3.43
N GLU A 14 -7.73 1.81 -2.40
CA GLU A 14 -9.07 1.86 -1.85
C GLU A 14 -9.02 2.18 -0.36
N CYS A 15 -9.90 3.09 0.07
CA CYS A 15 -10.10 3.41 1.48
C CYS A 15 -11.59 3.29 1.79
N ARG A 16 -11.99 2.23 2.50
CA ARG A 16 -13.42 1.90 2.69
C ARG A 16 -14.11 2.79 3.71
N ASN A 17 -13.37 3.32 4.67
CA ASN A 17 -13.88 4.16 5.74
C ASN A 17 -13.06 5.44 5.79
N VAL A 18 -13.73 6.59 5.95
CA VAL A 18 -12.99 7.82 6.23
C VAL A 18 -12.24 7.65 7.56
N ILE A 19 -10.95 7.96 7.53
CA ILE A 19 -10.08 7.87 8.70
C ILE A 19 -9.81 9.30 9.16
N ASP A 20 -10.75 9.83 9.95
CA ASP A 20 -10.73 11.23 10.41
C ASP A 20 -9.63 11.52 11.44
N SER A 21 -9.14 10.47 12.11
CA SER A 21 -8.04 10.56 13.06
C SER A 21 -7.32 9.23 13.21
N LEU A 22 -5.99 9.28 13.23
CA LEU A 22 -5.18 8.19 13.77
C LEU A 22 -5.34 8.20 15.29
N SER A 23 -5.51 7.02 15.90
CA SER A 23 -5.55 6.95 17.36
C SER A 23 -4.24 7.50 17.93
N ASN A 24 -4.29 8.14 19.11
CA ASN A 24 -3.09 8.65 19.78
C ASN A 24 -2.04 7.55 20.09
N LYS A 25 -2.40 6.27 19.92
CA LYS A 25 -1.49 5.13 20.04
C LYS A 25 -0.54 4.99 18.85
N TYR A 26 -0.86 5.61 17.71
CA TYR A 26 -0.10 5.47 16.48
C TYR A 26 0.65 6.76 16.14
N ASN A 27 1.96 6.63 15.94
CA ASN A 27 2.77 7.71 15.42
C ASN A 27 2.65 7.75 13.89
N ALA A 28 2.17 8.88 13.34
CA ALA A 28 1.99 9.05 11.91
C ALA A 28 3.31 8.90 11.12
N PHE A 29 4.44 9.35 11.68
CA PHE A 29 5.75 9.19 11.02
C PHE A 29 6.18 7.73 10.95
N ASP A 30 5.92 6.94 12.00
CA ASP A 30 6.24 5.52 11.99
C ASP A 30 5.37 4.77 10.98
N ILE A 31 4.08 5.10 10.88
CA ILE A 31 3.20 4.54 9.84
C ILE A 31 3.71 4.90 8.44
N ILE A 32 4.01 6.18 8.19
CA ILE A 32 4.53 6.63 6.88
C ILE A 32 5.84 5.90 6.54
N ARG A 33 6.73 5.70 7.53
CA ARG A 33 7.98 4.96 7.34
C ARG A 33 7.72 3.50 6.98
N ILE A 34 6.84 2.82 7.71
CA ILE A 34 6.48 1.42 7.44
C ILE A 34 5.88 1.31 6.03
N LEU A 35 4.94 2.19 5.68
CA LEU A 35 4.33 2.21 4.35
C LEU A 35 5.38 2.45 3.26
N GLY A 36 6.32 3.38 3.46
CA GLY A 36 7.41 3.61 2.52
C GLY A 36 8.21 2.33 2.24
N ILE A 37 8.66 1.66 3.30
CA ILE A 37 9.41 0.40 3.20
C ILE A 37 8.57 -0.69 2.50
N THR A 38 7.30 -0.84 2.86
CA THR A 38 6.43 -1.85 2.26
C THR A 38 6.15 -1.57 0.77
N TYR A 39 5.98 -0.31 0.39
CA TYR A 39 5.85 0.06 -1.03
C TYR A 39 7.14 -0.13 -1.80
N ASP A 40 8.30 0.19 -1.23
CA ASP A 40 9.59 -0.05 -1.89
C ASP A 40 9.77 -1.55 -2.18
N ASN A 41 9.49 -2.42 -1.21
CA ASN A 41 9.51 -3.87 -1.42
C ASN A 41 8.51 -4.31 -2.51
N ALA A 42 7.29 -3.79 -2.48
CA ALA A 42 6.26 -4.14 -3.48
C ALA A 42 6.63 -3.67 -4.89
N ILE A 43 7.31 -2.53 -5.02
CA ILE A 43 7.81 -2.02 -6.30
C ILE A 43 8.94 -2.93 -6.82
N GLU A 44 9.91 -3.26 -5.97
CA GLU A 44 11.02 -4.14 -6.33
C GLU A 44 10.51 -5.50 -6.85
N GLU A 45 9.60 -6.13 -6.12
CA GLU A 45 8.96 -7.38 -6.57
C GLU A 45 8.19 -7.22 -7.89
N SER A 46 7.49 -6.09 -8.08
CA SER A 46 6.73 -5.82 -9.30
C SER A 46 7.63 -5.67 -10.53
N LEU A 47 8.82 -5.10 -10.36
CA LEU A 47 9.79 -4.97 -11.44
C LEU A 47 10.34 -6.32 -11.90
N GLU A 48 10.44 -7.30 -11.00
CA GLU A 48 10.83 -8.68 -11.35
C GLU A 48 9.71 -9.43 -12.10
N LEU A 49 8.44 -9.14 -11.76
CA LEU A 49 7.26 -9.74 -12.36
C LEU A 49 6.90 -9.18 -13.76
N GLY A 50 7.35 -7.97 -14.08
CA GLY A 50 7.14 -7.34 -15.39
C GLY A 50 5.70 -6.86 -15.64
N ASP A 51 5.24 -6.95 -16.88
CA ASP A 51 3.99 -6.31 -17.36
C ASP A 51 2.70 -6.77 -16.65
N GLU A 52 2.74 -7.90 -15.95
CA GLU A 52 1.59 -8.46 -15.23
C GLU A 52 1.49 -7.99 -13.77
N ALA A 53 2.50 -7.26 -13.30
CA ALA A 53 2.59 -6.82 -11.92
C ALA A 53 1.55 -5.75 -11.60
N ARG A 54 0.92 -5.91 -10.43
CA ARG A 54 -0.03 -4.93 -9.91
C ARG A 54 0.11 -4.77 -8.40
N ILE A 55 0.11 -3.54 -7.92
CA ILE A 55 0.10 -3.22 -6.49
C ILE A 55 -1.27 -2.71 -6.09
N ASP A 56 -1.99 -3.45 -5.26
CA ASP A 56 -3.26 -3.01 -4.71
C ASP A 56 -3.12 -2.68 -3.23
N THR A 57 -3.59 -1.49 -2.85
CA THR A 57 -3.59 -1.03 -1.46
C THR A 57 -5.01 -0.84 -0.97
N MET A 58 -5.30 -1.41 0.20
CA MET A 58 -6.58 -1.28 0.86
C MET A 58 -6.39 -0.76 2.29
N VAL A 59 -7.12 0.30 2.61
CA VAL A 59 -7.15 0.91 3.94
C VAL A 59 -8.55 0.76 4.51
N TYR A 60 -8.64 0.15 5.69
CA TYR A 60 -9.92 -0.12 6.33
C TYR A 60 -9.77 -0.22 7.85
N ARG A 61 -10.90 -0.30 8.55
CA ARG A 61 -10.92 -0.55 9.99
C ARG A 61 -11.46 -1.94 10.24
N GLU A 62 -10.71 -2.75 10.98
CA GLU A 62 -11.12 -4.09 11.42
C GLU A 62 -11.01 -4.17 12.94
N ASN A 63 -12.09 -4.59 13.60
CA ASN A 63 -12.17 -4.68 15.07
C ASN A 63 -11.78 -3.38 15.82
N GLY A 64 -12.00 -2.22 15.19
CA GLY A 64 -11.67 -0.92 15.77
C GLY A 64 -10.25 -0.44 15.48
N GLU A 65 -9.37 -1.28 14.93
CA GLU A 65 -7.98 -0.95 14.61
C GLU A 65 -7.80 -0.59 13.13
N LEU A 66 -6.79 0.23 12.86
CA LEU A 66 -6.41 0.61 11.50
C LEU A 66 -5.69 -0.56 10.83
N GLU A 67 -6.22 -1.00 9.70
CA GLU A 67 -5.57 -1.99 8.85
C GLU A 67 -5.18 -1.36 7.51
N ILE A 68 -3.95 -1.64 7.08
CA ILE A 68 -3.44 -1.23 5.77
C ILE A 68 -2.83 -2.47 5.11
N GLU A 69 -3.48 -2.90 4.03
CA GLU A 69 -3.04 -4.05 3.26
C GLU A 69 -2.42 -3.59 1.94
N ILE A 70 -1.21 -4.05 1.63
CA ILE A 70 -0.52 -3.84 0.36
C ILE A 70 -0.27 -5.22 -0.25
N LYS A 71 -0.81 -5.47 -1.45
CA LYS A 71 -0.71 -6.74 -2.16
C LYS A 71 -0.10 -6.55 -3.54
N ASN A 72 0.94 -7.32 -3.84
CA ASN A 72 1.31 -7.63 -5.21
C ASN A 72 0.35 -8.69 -5.75
N ARG A 73 -0.35 -8.39 -6.84
CA ARG A 73 -1.13 -9.38 -7.59
C ARG A 73 -0.42 -9.68 -8.90
N CYS A 74 -0.24 -10.97 -9.16
CA CYS A 74 0.04 -11.52 -10.48
C CYS A 74 -1.28 -12.07 -11.03
N ARG A 75 -1.60 -11.85 -12.30
CA ARG A 75 -2.64 -12.65 -12.95
C ARG A 75 -2.02 -14.04 -13.21
N ILE A 76 -2.64 -15.08 -12.65
CA ILE A 76 -2.32 -16.48 -12.98
C ILE A 76 -2.96 -16.82 -14.33
#